data_AF-A0A970HAD7-F1
#
_entry.id   AF-A0A970HAD7-F1
#
_cell.length_a   1.000
_cell.length_b   1.000
_cell.length_c   1.000
_cell.angle_alpha   90.00
_cell.angle_beta   90.00
_cell.angle_gamma   90.00
#
_symmetry.space_group_name_H-M   'P 1'
#
loop_
_entity.id
_entity.type
_entity.pdbx_description
1 polymer ?
#
loop_
_entity_poly.entity_id
_entity_poly.type
_entity_poly.pdbx_seq_one_letter_code
_entity_poly.pdbx_strand_id
1 'polypeptide(L)'
;MSEAPNRPTLLVIEPDDDRRRALAVALAERGYEAIPTRDADEGLRFARALGPAVIVVPADLALAGEGALFAALREGEEARTLLLLGATPEEGEELPEEVLYLATAGLATAELLGRVRLVLVGHELGVAPDLECGALVGSFERMPPLELVQACSRLDGPCRVELADGAFAMSRGKVVHAEIGGARGEKAFCRLVRRHAGPFRVHLEPVALGPGDPAAIDRELPALVIAALEDLVPAAPEDRLRLLRGSCAPGPSDDLVREILSLVDVAAAEGEVLSVGGLLDRLPFHLDGEIYRALLRLRERRCLELSEPGGRVRVVTDSTADLPEELARRYAIEVVPLRVGFGTEEYRDGIEITPRSFYELLATKRDVHPVTSPPPVEELLGIYRKLAVNADVVSVHISSRLSQTFAAVEEALLQGAGELAAPRRDGSRPRLVPFDSRSVSAGLGLQALFAARLAAAGLGAAEIGERLAALGERLHVLFVVDTLDYLVRGGRIGRARALVGSLLGIRPILGVVDGEVAAVDRVRGRRRGQPRMLELFAERLDRQRPVLGAIAHANAPVGAERLRTLLARTFDMRELILMEIGPVVGTHAGPGMVGAALFQPADDAELSLLLPR
;
A
#
# COMPACT_ATOMS: atom_id res chain seq x y z
N MET A 1 -21.34 6.47 -39.24
CA MET A 1 -20.62 7.71 -38.90
C MET A 1 -19.80 7.39 -37.69
N SER A 2 -18.47 7.30 -37.84
CA SER A 2 -17.56 7.12 -36.71
C SER A 2 -17.70 8.38 -35.85
N GLU A 3 -18.18 8.25 -34.62
CA GLU A 3 -18.01 9.33 -33.64
C GLU A 3 -16.52 9.66 -33.60
N ALA A 4 -16.18 10.93 -33.78
CA ALA A 4 -14.83 11.39 -33.54
C ALA A 4 -14.50 11.09 -32.07
N PRO A 5 -13.29 10.61 -31.74
CA PRO A 5 -12.92 10.39 -30.35
C PRO A 5 -13.12 11.70 -29.59
N ASN A 6 -13.90 11.65 -28.50
CA ASN A 6 -14.19 12.81 -27.66
C ASN A 6 -12.86 13.30 -27.07
N ARG A 7 -12.33 14.41 -27.57
CA ARG A 7 -11.06 14.96 -27.11
C ARG A 7 -11.31 15.67 -25.78
N PRO A 8 -10.48 15.44 -24.74
CA PRO A 8 -10.66 16.13 -23.47
C PRO A 8 -10.49 17.64 -23.67
N THR A 9 -11.47 18.41 -23.21
CA THR A 9 -11.44 19.88 -23.28
C THR A 9 -10.62 20.44 -22.11
N LEU A 10 -9.60 21.23 -22.44
CA LEU A 10 -8.75 21.97 -21.52
C LEU A 10 -9.08 23.46 -21.57
N LEU A 11 -9.15 24.11 -20.42
CA LEU A 11 -9.17 25.57 -20.34
C LEU A 11 -7.80 26.08 -19.89
N VAL A 12 -7.18 26.94 -20.69
CA VAL A 12 -5.90 27.59 -20.34
C VAL A 12 -6.17 29.07 -20.13
N ILE A 13 -6.04 29.53 -18.88
CA ILE A 13 -6.12 30.95 -18.53
C ILE A 13 -4.70 31.46 -18.43
N GLU A 14 -4.22 32.26 -19.38
CA GLU A 14 -2.83 32.76 -19.39
C GLU A 14 -2.82 34.19 -19.94
N PRO A 15 -2.49 35.21 -19.14
CA PRO A 15 -2.53 36.60 -19.58
C PRO A 15 -1.51 36.90 -20.67
N ASP A 16 -0.36 36.21 -20.70
CA ASP A 16 0.64 36.41 -21.75
C ASP A 16 0.22 35.79 -23.10
N ASP A 17 0.09 36.64 -24.13
CA ASP A 17 -0.42 36.25 -25.45
C ASP A 17 0.46 35.23 -26.18
N ASP A 18 1.78 35.25 -25.97
CA ASP A 18 2.72 34.36 -26.65
C ASP A 18 2.80 33.01 -25.96
N ARG A 19 2.88 33.00 -24.62
CA ARG A 19 2.83 31.79 -23.80
C ARG A 19 1.50 31.06 -23.96
N ARG A 20 0.38 31.79 -23.99
CA ARG A 20 -0.95 31.19 -24.19
C ARG A 20 -1.07 30.50 -25.54
N ARG A 21 -0.59 31.14 -26.62
CA ARG A 21 -0.57 30.53 -27.97
C ARG A 21 0.35 29.31 -28.02
N ALA A 22 1.54 29.40 -27.43
CA ALA A 22 2.49 28.29 -27.39
C ALA A 22 1.90 27.06 -26.66
N LEU A 23 1.25 27.27 -25.50
CA LEU A 23 0.58 26.22 -24.75
C LEU A 23 -0.56 25.59 -25.55
N ALA A 24 -1.43 26.40 -26.14
CA ALA A 24 -2.57 25.90 -26.93
C ALA A 24 -2.12 25.05 -28.13
N VAL A 25 -1.10 25.49 -28.88
CA VAL A 25 -0.54 24.73 -30.01
C VAL A 25 0.05 23.41 -29.54
N ALA A 26 0.88 23.44 -28.50
CA ALA A 26 1.58 22.25 -28.01
C ALA A 26 0.64 21.19 -27.41
N LEU A 27 -0.50 21.61 -26.85
CA LEU A 27 -1.58 20.73 -26.37
C LEU A 27 -2.36 20.15 -27.55
N ALA A 28 -2.68 20.95 -28.56
CA ALA A 28 -3.37 20.50 -29.76
C ALA A 28 -2.58 19.44 -30.56
N GLU A 29 -1.25 19.62 -30.68
CA GLU A 29 -0.35 18.63 -31.27
C GLU A 29 -0.36 17.28 -30.55
N ARG A 30 -0.76 17.25 -29.28
CA ARG A 30 -0.87 16.05 -28.43
C ARG A 30 -2.30 15.48 -28.36
N GLY A 31 -3.23 16.02 -29.17
CA GLY A 31 -4.59 15.49 -29.29
C GLY A 31 -5.63 16.11 -28.35
N TYR A 32 -5.28 17.13 -27.57
CA TYR A 32 -6.20 17.81 -26.65
C TYR A 32 -6.93 18.99 -27.32
N GLU A 33 -8.15 19.29 -26.88
CA GLU A 33 -8.85 20.50 -27.26
C GLU A 33 -8.57 21.62 -26.24
N ALA A 34 -7.59 22.47 -26.54
CA ALA A 34 -7.20 23.57 -25.65
C ALA A 34 -7.96 24.86 -25.98
N ILE A 35 -8.63 25.43 -24.98
CA ILE A 35 -9.39 26.69 -25.06
C ILE A 35 -8.58 27.78 -24.37
N PRO A 36 -7.92 28.68 -25.12
CA PRO A 36 -7.13 29.75 -24.54
C PRO A 36 -8.02 30.92 -24.11
N THR A 37 -7.80 31.44 -22.91
CA THR A 37 -8.47 32.63 -22.35
C THR A 37 -7.47 33.58 -21.70
N ARG A 38 -7.77 34.88 -21.71
CA ARG A 38 -6.82 35.92 -21.24
C ARG A 38 -6.92 36.21 -19.76
N ASP A 39 -8.13 36.14 -19.22
CA ASP A 39 -8.40 36.55 -17.83
C ASP A 39 -9.32 35.54 -17.12
N ALA A 40 -9.30 35.62 -15.79
CA ALA A 40 -10.03 34.69 -14.93
C ALA A 40 -11.56 34.79 -15.09
N ASP A 41 -12.10 35.97 -15.44
CA ASP A 41 -13.54 36.16 -15.62
C ASP A 41 -14.05 35.49 -16.90
N GLU A 42 -13.31 35.65 -18.00
CA GLU A 42 -13.53 34.94 -19.25
C GLU A 42 -13.37 33.44 -19.06
N GLY A 43 -12.29 33.01 -18.41
CA GLY A 43 -12.06 31.62 -18.05
C GLY A 43 -13.23 31.04 -17.25
N LEU A 44 -13.76 31.77 -16.26
CA LEU A 44 -14.88 31.31 -15.45
C LEU A 44 -16.17 31.14 -16.26
N ARG A 45 -16.44 32.03 -17.21
CA ARG A 45 -17.59 31.89 -18.13
C ARG A 45 -17.47 30.61 -18.98
N PHE A 46 -16.29 30.36 -19.53
CA PHE A 46 -16.04 29.14 -20.31
C PHE A 46 -16.08 27.88 -19.44
N ALA A 47 -15.54 27.92 -18.22
CA ALA A 47 -15.59 26.80 -17.29
C ALA A 47 -17.05 26.40 -16.98
N ARG A 48 -17.96 27.38 -16.84
CA ARG A 48 -19.39 27.13 -16.63
C ARG A 48 -20.12 26.65 -17.88
N ALA A 49 -19.79 27.19 -19.06
CA ALA A 49 -20.48 26.89 -20.30
C ALA A 49 -20.04 25.57 -20.95
N LEU A 50 -18.75 25.24 -20.86
CA LEU A 50 -18.14 24.13 -21.60
C LEU A 50 -17.81 22.92 -20.74
N GLY A 51 -17.81 23.06 -19.41
CA GLY A 51 -17.48 21.97 -18.50
C GLY A 51 -16.10 21.33 -18.78
N PRO A 52 -15.00 22.10 -18.86
CA PRO A 52 -13.69 21.53 -19.13
C PRO A 52 -13.28 20.57 -18.01
N ALA A 53 -12.64 19.46 -18.39
CA ALA A 53 -12.12 18.45 -17.48
C ALA A 53 -11.00 19.02 -16.58
N VAL A 54 -10.14 19.85 -17.17
CA VAL A 54 -8.98 20.44 -16.51
C VAL A 54 -8.88 21.93 -16.84
N ILE A 55 -8.56 22.71 -15.82
CA ILE A 55 -8.33 24.16 -15.93
C ILE A 55 -6.89 24.44 -15.48
N VAL A 56 -6.12 25.09 -16.34
CA VAL A 56 -4.72 25.46 -16.11
C VAL A 56 -4.62 26.97 -15.95
N VAL A 57 -4.06 27.43 -14.82
CA VAL A 57 -3.98 28.85 -14.47
C VAL A 57 -2.63 29.18 -13.82
N PRO A 58 -2.00 30.32 -14.15
CA PRO A 58 -0.90 30.87 -13.38
C PRO A 58 -1.25 31.07 -11.90
N ALA A 59 -0.30 30.77 -11.02
CA ALA A 59 -0.51 30.80 -9.58
C ALA A 59 -0.85 32.21 -9.06
N ASP A 60 -0.17 33.24 -9.59
CA ASP A 60 -0.39 34.65 -9.27
C ASP A 60 -1.82 35.10 -9.60
N LEU A 61 -2.34 34.69 -10.76
CA LEU A 61 -3.70 35.02 -11.20
C LEU A 61 -4.76 34.34 -10.32
N ALA A 62 -4.54 33.09 -9.92
CA ALA A 62 -5.46 32.37 -9.04
C ALA A 62 -5.48 32.93 -7.61
N LEU A 63 -4.31 33.33 -7.09
CA LEU A 63 -4.17 33.90 -5.75
C LEU A 63 -4.69 35.34 -5.67
N ALA A 64 -4.47 36.18 -6.68
CA ALA A 64 -4.96 37.56 -6.69
C ALA A 64 -6.51 37.68 -6.68
N GLY A 65 -7.22 36.60 -7.01
CA GLY A 65 -8.69 36.53 -7.02
C GLY A 65 -9.33 35.74 -5.87
N GLU A 66 -8.56 35.39 -4.82
CA GLU A 66 -8.74 34.55 -3.60
C GLU A 66 -9.99 33.64 -3.37
N GLY A 67 -11.12 33.76 -4.07
CA GLY A 67 -12.29 32.91 -3.83
C GLY A 67 -13.17 32.62 -5.02
N ALA A 68 -13.24 33.47 -6.05
CA ALA A 68 -14.30 33.33 -7.07
C ALA A 68 -14.11 32.09 -7.97
N LEU A 69 -12.89 31.84 -8.45
CA LEU A 69 -12.59 30.67 -9.27
C LEU A 69 -12.70 29.38 -8.43
N PHE A 70 -12.06 29.33 -7.27
CA PHE A 70 -12.14 28.18 -6.37
C PHE A 70 -13.58 27.89 -5.92
N ALA A 71 -14.38 28.90 -5.56
CA ALA A 71 -15.77 28.74 -5.16
C ALA A 71 -16.64 28.23 -6.31
N ALA A 72 -16.50 28.81 -7.50
CA ALA A 72 -17.30 28.40 -8.65
C ALA A 72 -16.94 26.99 -9.17
N LEU A 73 -15.72 26.51 -8.93
CA LEU A 73 -15.35 25.12 -9.20
C LEU A 73 -15.90 24.13 -8.18
N ARG A 74 -16.24 24.59 -6.97
CA ARG A 74 -16.87 23.77 -5.93
C ARG A 74 -18.40 23.68 -6.06
N GLU A 75 -19.01 24.60 -6.81
CA GLU A 75 -20.46 24.67 -7.04
C GLU A 75 -20.96 23.78 -8.19
N GLY A 76 -20.08 23.09 -8.93
CA GLY A 76 -20.46 22.22 -10.06
C GLY A 76 -20.73 20.76 -9.66
N GLU A 77 -21.65 20.09 -10.37
CA GLU A 77 -21.95 18.65 -10.20
C GLU A 77 -20.86 17.73 -10.77
N GLU A 78 -20.05 18.21 -11.72
CA GLU A 78 -18.92 17.47 -12.29
C GLU A 78 -17.58 17.89 -11.67
N ALA A 79 -16.77 16.90 -11.28
CA ALA A 79 -15.45 17.12 -10.70
C ALA A 79 -14.48 17.66 -11.75
N ARG A 80 -13.95 18.87 -11.53
CA ARG A 80 -12.97 19.53 -12.40
C ARG A 80 -11.60 19.52 -11.72
N THR A 81 -10.55 19.34 -12.51
CA THR A 81 -9.18 19.41 -11.99
C THR A 81 -8.61 20.81 -12.19
N LEU A 82 -8.26 21.50 -11.11
CA LEU A 82 -7.55 22.77 -11.18
C LEU A 82 -6.04 22.53 -11.03
N LEU A 83 -5.27 22.90 -12.07
CA LEU A 83 -3.82 22.86 -12.08
C LEU A 83 -3.27 24.29 -12.09
N LEU A 84 -2.57 24.66 -11.02
CA LEU A 84 -1.88 25.93 -10.90
C LEU A 84 -0.42 25.80 -11.31
N LEU A 85 0.04 26.71 -12.15
CA LEU A 85 1.44 26.83 -12.58
C LEU A 85 2.08 28.00 -11.86
N GLY A 86 3.01 27.75 -10.95
CA GLY A 86 3.76 28.82 -10.28
C GLY A 86 5.26 28.68 -10.46
N ALA A 87 6.01 29.67 -9.98
CA ALA A 87 7.45 29.68 -10.17
C ALA A 87 8.12 28.71 -9.19
N THR A 88 7.73 28.77 -7.92
CA THR A 88 8.45 28.12 -6.82
C THR A 88 7.56 27.16 -6.02
N PRO A 89 8.06 26.08 -5.42
CA PRO A 89 7.24 25.20 -4.58
C PRO A 89 6.53 25.92 -3.42
N GLU A 90 7.13 26.98 -2.88
CA GLU A 90 6.67 27.75 -1.73
C GLU A 90 5.33 28.44 -1.99
N GLU A 91 5.11 28.96 -3.20
CA GLU A 91 3.82 29.55 -3.64
C GLU A 91 2.67 28.54 -3.51
N GLY A 92 2.96 27.25 -3.61
CA GLY A 92 1.99 26.18 -3.52
C GLY A 92 1.65 25.74 -2.11
N GLU A 93 2.33 26.23 -1.06
CA GLU A 93 2.18 25.70 0.31
C GLU A 93 0.86 26.09 0.99
N GLU A 94 0.31 27.26 0.66
CA GLU A 94 -0.92 27.78 1.26
C GLU A 94 -2.19 27.32 0.52
N LEU A 95 -2.03 26.63 -0.61
CA LEU A 95 -3.14 26.17 -1.44
C LEU A 95 -3.91 25.00 -0.82
N PRO A 96 -5.21 24.84 -1.17
CA PRO A 96 -5.96 23.64 -0.85
C PRO A 96 -5.28 22.35 -1.37
N GLU A 97 -5.54 21.20 -0.73
CA GLU A 97 -4.97 19.91 -1.16
C GLU A 97 -5.60 19.40 -2.45
N GLU A 98 -6.84 19.83 -2.71
CA GLU A 98 -7.64 19.49 -3.89
C GLU A 98 -7.14 20.20 -5.16
N VAL A 99 -6.26 21.19 -5.00
CA VAL A 99 -5.68 21.97 -6.08
C VAL A 99 -4.33 21.37 -6.45
N LEU A 100 -4.14 20.98 -7.70
CA LEU A 100 -2.83 20.56 -8.16
C LEU A 100 -1.96 21.80 -8.37
N TYR A 101 -0.74 21.76 -7.88
CA TYR A 101 0.21 22.85 -8.02
C TYR A 101 1.50 22.31 -8.63
N LEU A 102 1.93 22.90 -9.73
CA LEU A 102 3.15 22.53 -10.42
C LEU A 102 4.13 23.71 -10.39
N ALA A 103 5.22 23.54 -9.66
CA ALA A 103 6.35 24.46 -9.72
C ALA A 103 7.04 24.32 -11.09
N THR A 104 7.15 25.43 -11.81
CA THR A 104 7.66 25.46 -13.19
C THR A 104 9.11 25.92 -13.30
N ALA A 105 9.70 26.46 -12.22
CA ALA A 105 11.12 26.82 -12.22
C ALA A 105 12.00 25.62 -12.56
N GLY A 106 12.85 25.79 -13.56
CA GLY A 106 13.80 24.77 -14.01
C GLY A 106 13.22 23.68 -14.92
N LEU A 107 11.91 23.67 -15.19
CA LEU A 107 11.30 22.71 -16.11
C LEU A 107 11.46 23.16 -17.57
N ALA A 108 11.91 22.24 -18.43
CA ALA A 108 11.87 22.46 -19.87
C ALA A 108 10.42 22.40 -20.39
N THR A 109 10.12 23.09 -21.50
CA THR A 109 8.77 23.11 -22.10
C THR A 109 8.21 21.70 -22.36
N ALA A 110 9.05 20.78 -22.83
CA ALA A 110 8.64 19.39 -23.08
C ALA A 110 8.23 18.66 -21.78
N GLU A 111 8.92 18.94 -20.68
CA GLU A 111 8.63 18.35 -19.37
C GLU A 111 7.34 18.92 -18.79
N LEU A 112 7.14 20.24 -18.85
CA LEU A 112 5.89 20.90 -18.46
C LEU A 112 4.68 20.27 -19.19
N LEU A 113 4.78 20.10 -20.50
CA LEU A 113 3.72 19.48 -21.31
C LEU A 113 3.50 18.01 -20.94
N GLY A 114 4.56 17.27 -20.59
CA GLY A 114 4.48 15.91 -20.07
C GLY A 114 3.68 15.84 -18.76
N ARG A 115 3.94 16.76 -17.83
CA ARG A 115 3.23 16.83 -16.53
C ARG A 115 1.77 17.27 -16.70
N VAL A 116 1.47 18.22 -17.59
CA VAL A 116 0.08 18.58 -17.92
C VAL A 116 -0.67 17.40 -18.54
N ARG A 117 -0.03 16.67 -19.46
CA ARG A 117 -0.59 15.42 -20.04
C ARG A 117 -0.84 14.37 -18.96
N LEU A 118 0.04 14.24 -17.97
CA LEU A 118 -0.17 13.33 -16.85
C LEU A 118 -1.45 13.68 -16.08
N VAL A 119 -1.65 14.95 -15.73
CA VAL A 119 -2.88 15.39 -15.03
C VAL A 119 -4.14 15.05 -15.83
N LEU A 120 -4.09 15.26 -17.15
CA LEU A 120 -5.18 14.94 -18.07
C LEU A 120 -5.52 13.45 -18.11
N VAL A 121 -4.50 12.62 -18.32
CA VAL A 121 -4.67 11.16 -18.32
C VAL A 121 -5.16 10.70 -16.94
N GLY A 122 -4.66 11.28 -15.85
CA GLY A 122 -5.15 10.98 -14.50
C GLY A 122 -6.64 11.21 -14.35
N HIS A 123 -7.14 12.35 -14.85
CA HIS A 123 -8.57 12.63 -14.87
C HIS A 123 -9.37 11.61 -15.69
N GLU A 124 -8.90 11.26 -16.89
CA GLU A 124 -9.55 10.23 -17.74
C GLU A 124 -9.58 8.85 -17.08
N LEU A 125 -8.54 8.52 -16.33
CA LEU A 125 -8.42 7.24 -15.63
C LEU A 125 -9.12 7.23 -14.26
N GLY A 126 -9.54 8.38 -13.74
CA GLY A 126 -10.03 8.49 -12.36
C GLY A 126 -8.93 8.23 -11.32
N VAL A 127 -7.66 8.48 -11.68
CA VAL A 127 -6.48 8.29 -10.83
C VAL A 127 -5.79 9.64 -10.65
N ALA A 128 -5.57 10.05 -9.40
CA ALA A 128 -4.96 11.35 -9.12
C ALA A 128 -3.44 11.34 -9.40
N PRO A 129 -2.88 12.43 -9.94
CA PRO A 129 -1.43 12.59 -10.02
C PRO A 129 -0.83 12.78 -8.62
N ASP A 130 0.44 12.45 -8.47
CA ASP A 130 1.23 12.86 -7.31
C ASP A 130 1.44 14.39 -7.29
N LEU A 131 1.92 14.91 -6.16
CA LEU A 131 2.06 16.36 -5.98
C LEU A 131 3.06 17.02 -6.91
N GLU A 132 4.07 16.28 -7.38
CA GLU A 132 5.03 16.78 -8.35
C GLU A 132 4.49 16.67 -9.79
N CYS A 133 3.30 16.08 -9.98
CA CYS A 133 2.73 15.71 -11.27
C CYS A 133 3.72 14.92 -12.13
N GLY A 134 4.46 14.00 -11.51
CA GLY A 134 5.42 13.09 -12.14
C GLY A 134 4.84 11.71 -12.44
N ALA A 135 3.90 11.21 -11.62
CA ALA A 135 3.19 9.96 -11.87
C ALA A 135 1.73 10.00 -11.42
N LEU A 136 0.88 9.13 -11.97
CA LEU A 136 -0.45 8.86 -11.42
C LEU A 136 -0.33 7.86 -10.28
N VAL A 137 -1.07 8.09 -9.19
CA VAL A 137 -1.02 7.25 -7.99
C VAL A 137 -2.38 6.63 -7.75
N GLY A 138 -2.44 5.30 -7.77
CA GLY A 138 -3.65 4.54 -7.54
C GLY A 138 -3.41 3.33 -6.64
N SER A 139 -4.46 2.53 -6.47
CA SER A 139 -4.45 1.31 -5.67
C SER A 139 -5.33 0.25 -6.33
N PHE A 140 -4.89 -1.01 -6.32
CA PHE A 140 -5.61 -2.11 -6.97
C PHE A 140 -6.96 -2.45 -6.33
N GLU A 141 -7.16 -2.05 -5.08
CA GLU A 141 -8.45 -2.09 -4.39
C GLU A 141 -9.48 -1.22 -5.11
N ARG A 142 -9.06 -0.06 -5.65
CA ARG A 142 -9.92 0.91 -6.34
C ARG A 142 -10.00 0.67 -7.84
N MET A 143 -8.88 0.34 -8.47
CA MET A 143 -8.79 0.04 -9.89
C MET A 143 -8.05 -1.29 -10.04
N PRO A 144 -8.78 -2.42 -10.13
CA PRO A 144 -8.17 -3.74 -10.26
C PRO A 144 -7.17 -3.80 -11.42
N PRO A 145 -6.15 -4.67 -11.37
CA PRO A 145 -5.08 -4.65 -12.38
C PRO A 145 -5.56 -4.78 -13.82
N LEU A 146 -6.59 -5.60 -14.07
CA LEU A 146 -7.15 -5.75 -15.42
C LEU A 146 -7.81 -4.47 -15.92
N GLU A 147 -8.49 -3.73 -15.05
CA GLU A 147 -9.07 -2.43 -15.38
C GLU A 147 -7.97 -1.42 -15.67
N LEU A 148 -6.92 -1.37 -14.85
CA LEU A 148 -5.75 -0.52 -15.08
C LEU A 148 -5.08 -0.82 -16.43
N VAL A 149 -4.84 -2.11 -16.72
CA VAL A 149 -4.21 -2.53 -17.98
C VAL A 149 -5.09 -2.15 -19.19
N GLN A 150 -6.41 -2.32 -19.09
CA GLN A 150 -7.34 -1.88 -20.14
C GLN A 150 -7.32 -0.35 -20.30
N ALA A 151 -7.30 0.39 -19.20
CA ALA A 151 -7.14 1.84 -19.18
C ALA A 151 -5.85 2.28 -19.88
N CYS A 152 -4.70 1.74 -19.46
CA CYS A 152 -3.40 1.99 -20.05
C CYS A 152 -3.34 1.61 -21.54
N SER A 153 -4.05 0.57 -21.98
CA SER A 153 -4.10 0.16 -23.39
C SER A 153 -4.75 1.18 -24.32
N ARG A 154 -5.59 2.09 -23.77
CA ARG A 154 -6.26 3.16 -24.51
C ARG A 154 -5.42 4.43 -24.60
N LEU A 155 -4.29 4.50 -23.89
CA LEU A 155 -3.45 5.69 -23.88
C LEU A 155 -2.66 5.83 -25.19
N ASP A 156 -2.65 7.04 -25.73
CA ASP A 156 -1.81 7.41 -26.86
C ASP A 156 -0.36 7.61 -26.39
N GLY A 157 0.39 6.52 -26.20
CA GLY A 157 1.81 6.54 -25.87
C GLY A 157 2.27 5.37 -24.99
N PRO A 158 3.58 5.27 -24.70
CA PRO A 158 4.08 4.30 -23.75
C PRO A 158 3.70 4.71 -22.32
N CYS A 159 3.54 3.71 -21.44
CA CYS A 159 3.45 3.93 -20.01
C CYS A 159 4.15 2.81 -19.25
N ARG A 160 4.65 3.14 -18.06
CA ARG A 160 5.20 2.16 -17.10
C ARG A 160 4.36 2.19 -15.85
N VAL A 161 3.86 1.03 -15.44
CA VAL A 161 3.19 0.83 -14.16
C VAL A 161 4.22 0.25 -13.19
N GLU A 162 4.48 0.98 -12.11
CA GLU A 162 5.38 0.61 -11.03
C GLU A 162 4.58 0.19 -9.79
N LEU A 163 5.04 -0.86 -9.13
CA LEU A 163 4.45 -1.48 -7.96
C LEU A 163 5.55 -1.65 -6.90
N ALA A 164 5.18 -1.98 -5.67
CA ALA A 164 6.15 -2.10 -4.56
C ALA A 164 7.28 -3.11 -4.83
N ASP A 165 7.02 -4.18 -5.58
CA ASP A 165 7.94 -5.30 -5.80
C ASP A 165 8.12 -5.66 -7.29
N GLY A 166 7.61 -4.82 -8.19
CA GLY A 166 7.63 -5.10 -9.62
C GLY A 166 7.16 -3.94 -10.49
N ALA A 167 7.17 -4.16 -11.79
CA ALA A 167 6.68 -3.19 -12.76
C ALA A 167 6.28 -3.90 -14.07
N PHE A 168 5.41 -3.26 -14.85
CA PHE A 168 5.20 -3.63 -16.23
C PHE A 168 5.13 -2.40 -17.13
N ALA A 169 5.52 -2.55 -18.38
CA ALA A 169 5.52 -1.49 -19.37
C ALA A 169 4.57 -1.84 -20.52
N MET A 170 3.86 -0.83 -20.99
CA MET A 170 2.97 -0.93 -22.14
C MET A 170 3.37 0.07 -23.22
N SER A 171 3.19 -0.34 -24.47
CA SER A 171 3.40 0.51 -25.64
C SER A 171 2.45 0.08 -26.75
N ARG A 172 1.76 1.04 -27.38
CA ARG A 172 0.80 0.79 -28.46
C ARG A 172 -0.25 -0.29 -28.10
N GLY A 173 -0.80 -0.20 -26.89
CA GLY A 173 -1.81 -1.15 -26.39
C GLY A 173 -1.31 -2.55 -26.04
N LYS A 174 0.00 -2.81 -26.13
CA LYS A 174 0.60 -4.12 -25.79
C LYS A 174 1.48 -4.01 -24.54
N VAL A 175 1.49 -5.07 -23.74
CA VAL A 175 2.48 -5.25 -22.66
C VAL A 175 3.78 -5.68 -23.32
N VAL A 176 4.84 -4.90 -23.13
CA VAL A 176 6.14 -5.14 -23.78
C VAL A 176 7.19 -5.69 -22.82
N HIS A 177 7.00 -5.49 -21.52
CA HIS A 177 7.91 -5.93 -20.47
C HIS A 177 7.16 -6.05 -19.14
N ALA A 178 7.57 -7.01 -18.30
CA ALA A 178 7.11 -7.12 -16.93
C ALA A 178 8.19 -7.77 -16.05
N GLU A 179 8.25 -7.32 -14.80
CA GLU A 179 9.19 -7.77 -13.78
C GLU A 179 8.54 -7.81 -12.39
N ILE A 180 8.81 -8.84 -11.60
CA ILE A 180 8.44 -8.93 -10.18
C ILE A 180 9.41 -9.87 -9.46
N GLY A 181 10.09 -9.38 -8.43
CA GLY A 181 11.20 -10.11 -7.82
C GLY A 181 12.22 -10.60 -8.86
N GLY A 182 12.51 -11.91 -8.86
CA GLY A 182 13.37 -12.56 -9.86
C GLY A 182 12.68 -12.90 -11.18
N ALA A 183 11.36 -12.85 -11.27
CA ALA A 183 10.62 -13.20 -12.48
C ALA A 183 10.65 -12.07 -13.51
N ARG A 184 10.61 -12.44 -14.80
CA ARG A 184 10.53 -11.54 -15.96
C ARG A 184 9.54 -12.09 -17.00
N GLY A 185 9.01 -11.22 -17.87
CA GLY A 185 8.17 -11.61 -19.01
C GLY A 185 6.73 -12.02 -18.64
N GLU A 186 6.14 -12.97 -19.38
CA GLU A 186 4.72 -13.37 -19.21
C GLU A 186 4.41 -13.82 -17.79
N LYS A 187 5.30 -14.61 -17.19
CA LYS A 187 5.17 -15.07 -15.81
C LYS A 187 5.10 -13.90 -14.82
N ALA A 188 5.99 -12.92 -14.99
CA ALA A 188 5.97 -11.72 -14.16
C ALA A 188 4.65 -10.96 -14.33
N PHE A 189 4.21 -10.76 -15.57
CA PHE A 189 2.93 -10.11 -15.84
C PHE A 189 1.75 -10.84 -15.18
N CYS A 190 1.69 -12.17 -15.29
CA CYS A 190 0.63 -12.99 -14.68
C CYS A 190 0.60 -12.83 -13.15
N ARG A 191 1.76 -12.78 -12.50
CA ARG A 191 1.85 -12.52 -11.05
C ARG A 191 1.35 -11.12 -10.69
N LEU A 192 1.73 -10.11 -11.47
CA LEU A 192 1.33 -8.73 -11.23
C LEU A 192 -0.18 -8.54 -11.36
N VAL A 193 -0.82 -9.09 -12.41
CA VAL A 193 -2.26 -8.89 -12.63
C VAL A 193 -3.16 -9.73 -11.72
N ARG A 194 -2.61 -10.74 -11.04
CA ARG A 194 -3.29 -11.51 -9.99
C ARG A 194 -3.37 -10.78 -8.65
N ARG A 195 -2.65 -9.66 -8.49
CA ARG A 195 -2.76 -8.85 -7.27
C ARG A 195 -4.16 -8.27 -7.14
N HIS A 196 -4.71 -8.30 -5.94
CA HIS A 196 -6.05 -7.75 -5.67
C HIS A 196 -5.99 -6.46 -4.84
N ALA A 197 -4.79 -6.07 -4.43
CA ALA A 197 -4.53 -5.02 -3.46
C ALA A 197 -3.15 -4.38 -3.70
N GLY A 198 -2.95 -3.19 -3.14
CA GLY A 198 -1.68 -2.49 -3.11
C GLY A 198 -1.59 -1.30 -4.08
N PRO A 199 -0.67 -0.36 -3.77
CA PRO A 199 -0.48 0.85 -4.55
C PRO A 199 0.16 0.58 -5.91
N PHE A 200 -0.15 1.43 -6.87
CA PHE A 200 0.56 1.49 -8.14
C PHE A 200 0.86 2.93 -8.54
N ARG A 201 1.94 3.11 -9.30
CA ARG A 201 2.30 4.38 -9.95
C ARG A 201 2.30 4.20 -11.46
N VAL A 202 1.65 5.10 -12.20
CA VAL A 202 1.69 5.11 -13.67
C VAL A 202 2.54 6.29 -14.13
N HIS A 203 3.63 5.98 -14.82
CA HIS A 203 4.52 6.95 -15.43
C HIS A 203 4.25 7.01 -16.94
N LEU A 204 4.22 8.22 -17.50
CA LEU A 204 3.95 8.45 -18.92
C LEU A 204 5.22 8.78 -19.73
N GLU A 205 6.37 8.28 -19.27
CA GLU A 205 7.68 8.49 -19.87
C GLU A 205 8.03 7.42 -20.93
N PRO A 206 9.04 7.68 -21.79
CA PRO A 206 9.59 6.65 -22.68
C PRO A 206 10.06 5.44 -21.87
N VAL A 207 9.62 4.25 -22.25
CA VAL A 207 10.08 3.00 -21.62
C VAL A 207 11.51 2.74 -22.08
N ALA A 208 12.49 3.04 -21.23
CA ALA A 208 13.87 2.62 -21.44
C ALA A 208 13.97 1.11 -21.20
N LEU A 209 13.95 0.33 -22.28
CA LEU A 209 14.36 -1.07 -22.25
C LEU A 209 15.87 -1.09 -22.07
N GLY A 210 16.38 -1.75 -21.01
CA GLY A 210 17.82 -1.86 -20.79
C GLY A 210 18.52 -2.52 -21.98
N PRO A 211 19.80 -2.23 -22.24
CA PRO A 211 20.54 -2.91 -23.30
C PRO A 211 20.56 -4.43 -23.04
N GLY A 212 19.91 -5.20 -23.91
CA GLY A 212 19.76 -6.66 -23.78
C GLY A 212 18.37 -7.13 -23.34
N ASP A 213 17.44 -6.21 -23.06
CA ASP A 213 16.04 -6.51 -22.75
C ASP A 213 15.23 -6.46 -24.06
N PRO A 214 14.97 -7.60 -24.75
CA PRO A 214 14.00 -7.58 -25.82
C PRO A 214 12.66 -7.12 -25.24
N ALA A 215 11.76 -6.57 -26.06
CA ALA A 215 10.34 -6.57 -25.70
C ALA A 215 9.94 -8.05 -25.53
N ALA A 216 10.06 -8.58 -24.31
CA ALA A 216 10.13 -10.01 -24.05
C ALA A 216 8.76 -10.70 -24.14
N ILE A 217 7.70 -9.90 -24.21
CA ILE A 217 6.33 -10.36 -24.25
C ILE A 217 5.76 -10.07 -25.65
N ASP A 218 5.69 -11.11 -26.48
CA ASP A 218 5.11 -11.06 -27.83
C ASP A 218 3.76 -11.78 -27.88
N ARG A 219 2.83 -11.36 -27.00
CA ARG A 219 1.45 -11.86 -26.99
C ARG A 219 0.47 -10.71 -26.90
N GLU A 220 -0.70 -10.92 -27.51
CA GLU A 220 -1.80 -9.97 -27.39
C GLU A 220 -2.37 -9.98 -25.97
N LEU A 221 -2.85 -8.83 -25.53
CA LEU A 221 -3.38 -8.64 -24.18
C LEU A 221 -4.44 -9.69 -23.79
N PRO A 222 -5.43 -10.06 -24.64
CA PRO A 222 -6.39 -11.12 -24.29
C PRO A 222 -5.73 -12.46 -23.96
N ALA A 223 -4.69 -12.85 -24.69
CA ALA A 223 -3.97 -14.11 -24.46
C ALA A 223 -3.18 -14.08 -23.14
N LEU A 224 -2.58 -12.94 -22.80
CA LEU A 224 -1.89 -12.74 -21.52
C LEU A 224 -2.86 -12.77 -20.33
N VAL A 225 -4.03 -12.14 -20.48
CA VAL A 225 -5.07 -12.15 -19.45
C VAL A 225 -5.59 -13.57 -19.22
N ILE A 226 -5.84 -14.34 -20.29
CA ILE A 226 -6.21 -15.76 -20.17
C ILE A 226 -5.15 -16.54 -19.42
N ALA A 227 -3.87 -16.39 -19.80
CA ALA A 227 -2.76 -17.08 -19.13
C ALA A 227 -2.70 -16.75 -17.62
N ALA A 228 -2.92 -15.48 -17.26
CA ALA A 228 -2.94 -15.05 -15.86
C ALA A 228 -4.13 -15.61 -15.08
N LEU A 229 -5.30 -15.73 -15.70
CA LEU A 229 -6.49 -16.32 -15.09
C LEU A 229 -6.38 -17.84 -14.94
N GLU A 230 -5.72 -18.53 -15.88
CA GLU A 230 -5.46 -19.98 -15.82
C GLU A 230 -4.34 -20.36 -14.84
N ASP A 231 -3.46 -19.41 -14.52
CA ASP A 231 -2.42 -19.54 -13.51
C ASP A 231 -3.01 -19.40 -12.09
N LEU A 232 -3.78 -20.41 -11.69
CA LEU A 232 -4.57 -20.43 -10.44
C LEU A 232 -3.76 -20.60 -9.15
N VAL A 233 -2.43 -20.49 -9.18
CA VAL A 233 -1.64 -20.56 -7.95
C VAL A 233 -1.77 -19.22 -7.24
N PRO A 234 -2.18 -19.19 -5.96
CA PRO A 234 -2.12 -17.98 -5.14
C PRO A 234 -0.69 -17.42 -5.07
N ALA A 235 -0.49 -16.28 -4.38
CA ALA A 235 0.85 -15.80 -4.03
C ALA A 235 1.76 -16.96 -3.60
N ALA A 236 3.00 -16.94 -4.10
CA ALA A 236 3.95 -18.06 -4.06
C ALA A 236 3.88 -18.83 -2.73
N PRO A 237 3.41 -20.10 -2.72
CA PRO A 237 3.26 -20.85 -1.47
C PRO A 237 4.60 -20.98 -0.75
N GLU A 238 4.62 -20.76 0.57
CA GLU A 238 5.86 -20.85 1.35
C GLU A 238 6.08 -22.25 1.96
N ASP A 239 5.28 -23.23 1.56
CA ASP A 239 5.50 -24.63 1.92
C ASP A 239 6.93 -25.06 1.57
N ARG A 240 7.63 -25.63 2.54
CA ARG A 240 8.96 -26.21 2.36
C ARG A 240 8.86 -27.50 1.55
N LEU A 241 9.73 -27.60 0.55
CA LEU A 241 9.88 -28.77 -0.31
C LEU A 241 10.93 -29.71 0.27
N ARG A 242 10.60 -31.00 0.37
CA ARG A 242 11.56 -32.04 0.76
C ARG A 242 11.47 -33.24 -0.18
N LEU A 243 12.62 -33.69 -0.69
CA LEU A 243 12.69 -34.93 -1.46
C LEU A 243 12.61 -36.16 -0.55
N LEU A 244 11.85 -37.15 -1.00
CA LEU A 244 11.78 -38.47 -0.40
C LEU A 244 12.73 -39.39 -1.16
N ARG A 245 13.82 -39.82 -0.52
CA ARG A 245 14.87 -40.63 -1.18
C ARG A 245 14.31 -41.98 -1.65
N GLY A 246 14.59 -42.35 -2.90
CA GLY A 246 14.39 -43.71 -3.43
C GLY A 246 13.09 -43.97 -4.21
N SER A 247 12.26 -42.96 -4.51
CA SER A 247 10.90 -43.15 -5.04
C SER A 247 10.59 -42.49 -6.39
N CYS A 248 11.54 -41.85 -7.07
CA CYS A 248 11.24 -41.15 -8.33
C CYS A 248 12.28 -41.43 -9.44
N ALA A 249 11.79 -41.88 -10.60
CA ALA A 249 12.48 -41.78 -11.88
C ALA A 249 11.57 -40.98 -12.83
N PRO A 250 12.01 -39.83 -13.35
CA PRO A 250 11.23 -39.09 -14.34
C PRO A 250 11.08 -39.94 -15.61
N GLY A 251 9.90 -39.89 -16.23
CA GLY A 251 9.71 -40.43 -17.58
C GLY A 251 10.57 -39.65 -18.59
N PRO A 252 10.92 -40.23 -19.75
CA PRO A 252 11.85 -39.62 -20.70
C PRO A 252 11.38 -38.28 -21.30
N SER A 253 10.11 -37.89 -21.15
CA SER A 253 9.47 -36.74 -21.79
C SER A 253 9.01 -35.61 -20.85
N ASP A 254 9.40 -35.59 -19.58
CA ASP A 254 8.92 -34.59 -18.61
C ASP A 254 10.05 -33.65 -18.16
N ASP A 255 10.41 -32.69 -19.04
CA ASP A 255 11.53 -31.76 -18.85
C ASP A 255 11.35 -30.87 -17.61
N LEU A 256 10.12 -30.37 -17.37
CA LEU A 256 9.80 -29.58 -16.19
C LEU A 256 10.00 -30.37 -14.90
N VAL A 257 9.56 -31.64 -14.85
CA VAL A 257 9.76 -32.48 -13.67
C VAL A 257 11.25 -32.76 -13.43
N ARG A 258 12.04 -32.97 -14.48
CA ARG A 258 13.51 -33.12 -14.35
C ARG A 258 14.15 -31.87 -13.74
N GLU A 259 13.75 -30.70 -14.22
CA GLU A 259 14.27 -29.43 -13.72
C GLU A 259 13.87 -29.19 -12.26
N ILE A 260 12.61 -29.43 -11.88
CA ILE A 260 12.13 -29.33 -10.50
C ILE A 260 12.95 -30.23 -9.58
N LEU A 261 13.07 -31.53 -9.92
CA LEU A 261 13.81 -32.48 -9.10
C LEU A 261 15.28 -32.07 -8.96
N SER A 262 15.91 -31.63 -10.05
CA SER A 262 17.30 -31.14 -10.04
C SER A 262 17.47 -29.95 -9.10
N LEU A 263 16.57 -28.96 -9.14
CA LEU A 263 16.66 -27.77 -8.28
C LEU A 263 16.49 -28.12 -6.80
N VAL A 264 15.56 -29.02 -6.48
CA VAL A 264 15.35 -29.45 -5.09
C VAL A 264 16.55 -30.29 -4.59
N ASP A 265 17.12 -31.14 -5.43
CA ASP A 265 18.33 -31.92 -5.09
C ASP A 265 19.54 -31.01 -4.85
N VAL A 266 19.75 -29.99 -5.69
CA VAL A 266 20.83 -29.00 -5.51
C VAL A 266 20.65 -28.23 -4.20
N ALA A 267 19.45 -27.70 -3.94
CA ALA A 267 19.16 -27.00 -2.69
C ALA A 267 19.42 -27.89 -1.47
N ALA A 268 18.98 -29.15 -1.52
CA ALA A 268 19.22 -30.12 -0.46
C ALA A 268 20.71 -30.44 -0.25
N ALA A 269 21.51 -30.49 -1.32
CA ALA A 269 22.96 -30.72 -1.24
C ALA A 269 23.71 -29.52 -0.63
N GLU A 270 23.20 -28.30 -0.84
CA GLU A 270 23.73 -27.06 -0.28
C GLU A 270 23.23 -26.78 1.15
N GLY A 271 22.35 -27.63 1.69
CA GLY A 271 21.74 -27.43 3.01
C GLY A 271 20.67 -26.32 3.03
N GLU A 272 20.19 -25.90 1.85
CA GLU A 272 19.14 -24.92 1.70
C GLU A 272 17.76 -25.55 1.96
N VAL A 273 16.89 -24.78 2.63
CA VAL A 273 15.47 -25.10 2.76
C VAL A 273 14.70 -24.41 1.65
N LEU A 274 14.47 -25.11 0.55
CA LEU A 274 13.73 -24.58 -0.61
C LEU A 274 12.22 -24.53 -0.33
N SER A 275 11.58 -23.36 -0.42
CA SER A 275 10.11 -23.25 -0.43
C SER A 275 9.56 -23.43 -1.83
N VAL A 276 8.25 -23.70 -1.96
CA VAL A 276 7.56 -23.70 -3.26
C VAL A 276 7.78 -22.36 -3.95
N GLY A 277 7.66 -21.23 -3.23
CA GLY A 277 7.95 -19.91 -3.78
C GLY A 277 9.39 -19.74 -4.25
N GLY A 278 10.36 -20.19 -3.46
CA GLY A 278 11.77 -20.19 -3.86
C GLY A 278 12.04 -21.03 -5.12
N LEU A 279 11.34 -22.16 -5.28
CA LEU A 279 11.40 -22.96 -6.52
C LEU A 279 10.76 -22.21 -7.70
N LEU A 280 9.59 -21.61 -7.49
CA LEU A 280 8.90 -20.85 -8.53
C LEU A 280 9.77 -19.71 -9.05
N ASP A 281 10.53 -19.04 -8.20
CA ASP A 281 11.42 -17.93 -8.60
C ASP A 281 12.64 -18.37 -9.41
N ARG A 282 13.05 -19.64 -9.32
CA ARG A 282 14.18 -20.20 -10.08
C ARG A 282 13.82 -20.68 -11.48
N LEU A 283 12.54 -20.85 -11.79
CA LEU A 283 12.05 -21.42 -13.05
C LEU A 283 11.58 -20.32 -14.03
N PRO A 284 12.22 -20.14 -15.21
CA PRO A 284 12.02 -18.92 -16.03
C PRO A 284 10.87 -18.93 -17.05
N PHE A 285 10.28 -20.07 -17.41
CA PHE A 285 9.36 -20.16 -18.56
C PHE A 285 8.01 -20.84 -18.30
N HIS A 286 7.86 -21.50 -17.16
CA HIS A 286 6.59 -22.11 -16.76
C HIS A 286 5.77 -21.15 -15.91
N LEU A 287 4.48 -21.03 -16.23
CA LEU A 287 3.51 -20.40 -15.35
C LEU A 287 3.43 -21.17 -14.02
N ASP A 288 3.17 -20.48 -12.92
CA ASP A 288 3.30 -21.07 -11.58
C ASP A 288 2.37 -22.29 -11.42
N GLY A 289 1.20 -22.28 -12.05
CA GLY A 289 0.22 -23.36 -12.09
C GLY A 289 0.71 -24.64 -12.72
N GLU A 290 1.56 -24.58 -13.73
CA GLU A 290 2.15 -25.80 -14.30
C GLU A 290 3.13 -26.45 -13.34
N ILE A 291 3.96 -25.61 -12.71
CA ILE A 291 4.94 -26.04 -11.70
C ILE A 291 4.20 -26.65 -10.50
N TYR A 292 3.17 -25.97 -10.01
CA TYR A 292 2.38 -26.45 -8.88
C TYR A 292 1.66 -27.78 -9.18
N ARG A 293 1.06 -27.93 -10.37
CA ARG A 293 0.48 -29.22 -10.78
C ARG A 293 1.56 -30.31 -10.86
N ALA A 294 2.77 -30.00 -11.33
CA ALA A 294 3.88 -30.95 -11.34
C ALA A 294 4.29 -31.35 -9.91
N LEU A 295 4.37 -30.39 -8.99
CA LEU A 295 4.65 -30.65 -7.57
C LEU A 295 3.59 -31.56 -6.94
N LEU A 296 2.30 -31.31 -7.21
CA LEU A 296 1.21 -32.16 -6.71
C LEU A 296 1.33 -33.60 -7.25
N ARG A 297 1.62 -33.78 -8.55
CA ARG A 297 1.86 -35.11 -9.14
C ARG A 297 3.05 -35.82 -8.47
N LEU A 298 4.13 -35.09 -8.19
CA LEU A 298 5.30 -35.64 -7.50
C LEU A 298 4.98 -35.99 -6.04
N ARG A 299 4.15 -35.21 -5.36
CA ARG A 299 3.65 -35.50 -4.00
C ARG A 299 2.81 -36.77 -3.97
N GLU A 300 1.86 -36.92 -4.89
CA GLU A 300 1.01 -38.11 -5.03
C GLU A 300 1.84 -39.38 -5.29
N ARG A 301 2.92 -39.25 -6.07
CA ARG A 301 3.89 -40.33 -6.32
C ARG A 301 4.86 -40.56 -5.17
N ARG A 302 4.76 -39.80 -4.07
CA ARG A 302 5.67 -39.82 -2.92
C ARG A 302 7.13 -39.57 -3.29
N CYS A 303 7.36 -38.68 -4.26
CA CYS A 303 8.69 -38.18 -4.61
C CYS A 303 9.09 -36.96 -3.78
N LEU A 304 8.11 -36.17 -3.35
CA LEU A 304 8.31 -35.00 -2.51
C LEU A 304 7.25 -34.87 -1.41
N GLU A 305 7.60 -34.14 -0.36
CA GLU A 305 6.75 -33.73 0.74
C GLU A 305 6.66 -32.19 0.76
N LEU A 306 5.46 -31.67 1.00
CA LEU A 306 5.19 -30.25 1.26
C LEU A 306 4.84 -30.12 2.75
N SER A 307 5.49 -29.17 3.42
CA SER A 307 5.22 -28.87 4.82
C SER A 307 5.14 -27.37 5.02
N GLU A 308 4.23 -26.88 5.84
CA GLU A 308 4.19 -25.44 6.16
C GLU A 308 5.57 -24.95 6.63
N PRO A 309 5.93 -23.67 6.40
CA PRO A 309 7.13 -23.07 6.95
C PRO A 309 7.07 -23.08 8.48
N GLY A 310 7.45 -24.20 9.07
CA GLY A 310 7.44 -24.42 10.51
C GLY A 310 8.61 -23.69 11.14
N GLY A 311 8.34 -22.48 11.63
CA GLY A 311 9.08 -21.90 12.75
C GLY A 311 8.62 -22.57 14.05
N ARG A 312 9.51 -22.68 15.04
CA ARG A 312 9.13 -23.11 16.40
C ARG A 312 8.16 -22.12 17.05
N VAL A 313 8.08 -20.89 16.54
CA VAL A 313 7.22 -19.80 17.01
C VAL A 313 6.35 -19.30 15.87
N ARG A 314 5.06 -19.08 16.14
CA ARG A 314 4.09 -18.43 15.26
C ARG A 314 3.66 -17.09 15.85
N VAL A 315 3.36 -16.13 14.97
CA VAL A 315 2.88 -14.81 15.38
C VAL A 315 1.39 -14.72 15.11
N VAL A 316 0.66 -14.23 16.10
CA VAL A 316 -0.75 -13.86 15.99
C VAL A 316 -0.84 -12.34 16.19
N THR A 317 -1.62 -11.67 15.35
CA THR A 317 -1.99 -10.26 15.52
C THR A 317 -3.47 -10.08 15.23
N ASP A 318 -3.99 -8.88 15.36
CA ASP A 318 -5.36 -8.54 14.97
C ASP A 318 -5.43 -7.63 13.74
N SER A 319 -6.62 -7.48 13.15
CA SER A 319 -6.84 -6.75 11.88
C SER A 319 -6.41 -5.29 11.93
N THR A 320 -6.33 -4.68 13.12
CA THR A 320 -5.90 -3.30 13.27
C THR A 320 -4.39 -3.10 13.10
N ALA A 321 -3.65 -4.18 12.85
CA ALA A 321 -2.26 -4.10 12.40
C ALA A 321 -2.15 -3.51 10.99
N ASP A 322 -3.24 -3.52 10.21
CA ASP A 322 -3.31 -3.05 8.82
C ASP A 322 -2.20 -3.65 7.93
N LEU A 323 -1.74 -4.86 8.29
CA LEU A 323 -0.68 -5.54 7.56
C LEU A 323 -1.16 -5.92 6.16
N PRO A 324 -0.37 -5.64 5.10
CA PRO A 324 -0.63 -6.19 3.78
C PRO A 324 -0.75 -7.71 3.83
N GLU A 325 -1.76 -8.25 3.16
CA GLU A 325 -2.10 -9.67 3.19
C GLU A 325 -0.93 -10.54 2.68
N GLU A 326 -0.17 -10.03 1.70
CA GLU A 326 1.03 -10.67 1.18
C GLU A 326 2.11 -10.83 2.25
N LEU A 327 2.32 -9.81 3.09
CA LEU A 327 3.30 -9.87 4.18
C LEU A 327 2.84 -10.81 5.29
N ALA A 328 1.56 -10.75 5.67
CA ALA A 328 1.00 -11.67 6.65
C ALA A 328 1.15 -13.13 6.20
N ARG A 329 0.83 -13.43 4.93
CA ARG A 329 1.03 -14.77 4.33
C ARG A 329 2.49 -15.18 4.28
N ARG A 330 3.39 -14.33 3.76
CA ARG A 330 4.83 -14.63 3.61
C ARG A 330 5.48 -15.04 4.93
N TYR A 331 5.12 -14.37 6.02
CA TYR A 331 5.66 -14.66 7.35
C TYR A 331 4.75 -15.55 8.20
N ALA A 332 3.68 -16.09 7.61
CA ALA A 332 2.72 -16.97 8.26
C ALA A 332 2.16 -16.36 9.58
N ILE A 333 1.87 -15.06 9.55
CA ILE A 333 1.25 -14.30 10.63
C ILE A 333 -0.26 -14.57 10.57
N GLU A 334 -0.82 -15.05 11.68
CA GLU A 334 -2.26 -15.21 11.81
C GLU A 334 -2.90 -13.87 12.20
N VAL A 335 -3.85 -13.39 11.41
CA VAL A 335 -4.54 -12.10 11.66
C VAL A 335 -5.97 -12.36 12.11
N VAL A 336 -6.30 -11.96 13.33
CA VAL A 336 -7.63 -12.13 13.92
C VAL A 336 -8.52 -10.92 13.58
N PRO A 337 -9.67 -11.12 12.92
CA PRO A 337 -10.52 -10.00 12.52
C PRO A 337 -11.22 -9.37 13.73
N LEU A 338 -11.08 -8.06 13.89
CA LEU A 338 -12.02 -7.26 14.68
C LEU A 338 -13.32 -7.05 13.89
N ARG A 339 -14.34 -6.48 14.53
CA ARG A 339 -15.61 -6.22 13.86
C ARG A 339 -15.92 -4.73 13.79
N VAL A 340 -16.57 -4.34 12.69
CA VAL A 340 -17.13 -3.01 12.47
C VAL A 340 -18.63 -3.13 12.23
N GLY A 341 -19.42 -2.30 12.90
CA GLY A 341 -20.87 -2.30 12.83
C GLY A 341 -21.43 -0.99 12.28
N PHE A 342 -22.43 -1.09 11.42
CA PHE A 342 -23.22 0.04 10.90
C PHE A 342 -24.70 -0.18 11.23
N GLY A 343 -25.16 0.44 12.32
CA GLY A 343 -26.53 0.22 12.79
C GLY A 343 -26.73 -1.21 13.27
N THR A 344 -27.49 -2.02 12.54
CA THR A 344 -27.76 -3.43 12.85
C THR A 344 -26.87 -4.42 12.09
N GLU A 345 -26.08 -3.94 11.13
CA GLU A 345 -25.17 -4.78 10.35
C GLU A 345 -23.79 -4.81 11.03
N GLU A 346 -23.14 -5.96 11.06
CA GLU A 346 -21.79 -6.16 11.60
C GLU A 346 -20.95 -6.97 10.61
N TYR A 347 -19.70 -6.57 10.44
CA TYR A 347 -18.77 -7.17 9.48
C TYR A 347 -17.42 -7.46 10.15
N ARG A 348 -16.81 -8.59 9.79
CA ARG A 348 -15.42 -8.91 10.11
C ARG A 348 -14.46 -8.13 9.21
N ASP A 349 -13.59 -7.36 9.85
CA ASP A 349 -12.58 -6.51 9.22
C ASP A 349 -11.57 -7.33 8.42
N GLY A 350 -11.40 -6.99 7.14
CA GLY A 350 -10.53 -7.70 6.20
C GLY A 350 -11.07 -9.04 5.68
N ILE A 351 -12.26 -9.48 6.15
CA ILE A 351 -12.89 -10.74 5.72
C ILE A 351 -14.20 -10.49 5.00
N GLU A 352 -15.11 -9.75 5.61
CA GLU A 352 -16.46 -9.47 5.08
C GLU A 352 -16.58 -8.05 4.53
N ILE A 353 -15.71 -7.15 4.98
CA ILE A 353 -15.65 -5.77 4.53
C ILE A 353 -14.20 -5.38 4.26
N THR A 354 -13.96 -4.74 3.11
CA THR A 354 -12.65 -4.27 2.68
C THR A 354 -12.50 -2.78 3.01
N PRO A 355 -11.26 -2.22 3.06
CA PRO A 355 -11.07 -0.79 3.22
C PRO A 355 -11.89 0.04 2.23
N ARG A 356 -11.85 -0.33 0.93
CA ARG A 356 -12.63 0.33 -0.11
C ARG A 356 -14.13 0.35 0.21
N SER A 357 -14.75 -0.81 0.43
CA SER A 357 -16.20 -0.87 0.64
C SER A 357 -16.59 -0.17 1.95
N PHE A 358 -15.73 -0.18 2.97
CA PHE A 358 -15.92 0.59 4.18
C PHE A 358 -15.95 2.11 3.93
N TYR A 359 -14.96 2.67 3.22
CA TYR A 359 -14.94 4.12 2.98
C TYR A 359 -16.06 4.58 2.03
N GLU A 360 -16.47 3.74 1.07
CA GLU A 360 -17.67 3.97 0.24
C GLU A 360 -18.94 3.95 1.10
N LEU A 361 -19.08 2.99 2.02
CA LEU A 361 -20.20 2.91 2.95
C LEU A 361 -20.23 4.11 3.91
N LEU A 362 -19.07 4.53 4.43
CA LEU A 362 -18.93 5.68 5.30
C LEU A 362 -19.32 6.99 4.60
N ALA A 363 -19.00 7.12 3.32
CA ALA A 363 -19.35 8.29 2.51
C ALA A 363 -20.86 8.37 2.17
N THR A 364 -21.52 7.21 2.05
CA THR A 364 -22.94 7.09 1.67
C THR A 364 -23.87 7.08 2.89
N LYS A 365 -23.55 6.37 3.96
CA LYS A 365 -24.33 6.28 5.21
C LYS A 365 -23.93 7.34 6.24
N ARG A 366 -23.98 8.63 5.87
CA ARG A 366 -23.49 9.74 6.71
C ARG A 366 -24.19 9.89 8.07
N ASP A 367 -25.44 9.43 8.17
CA ASP A 367 -26.25 9.52 9.38
C ASP A 367 -25.93 8.43 10.42
N VAL A 368 -25.17 7.40 10.05
CA VAL A 368 -24.81 6.28 10.93
C VAL A 368 -23.31 6.30 11.17
N HIS A 369 -22.90 6.59 12.41
CA HIS A 369 -21.50 6.41 12.79
C HIS A 369 -21.21 4.92 12.98
N PRO A 370 -20.14 4.37 12.37
CA PRO A 370 -19.75 3.01 12.66
C PRO A 370 -19.26 2.86 14.11
N VAL A 371 -19.40 1.64 14.63
CA VAL A 371 -18.87 1.23 15.93
C VAL A 371 -17.98 0.00 15.75
N THR A 372 -17.08 -0.26 16.68
CA THR A 372 -16.12 -1.37 16.57
C THR A 372 -16.13 -2.24 17.83
N SER A 373 -15.90 -3.55 17.67
CA SER A 373 -15.80 -4.50 18.79
C SER A 373 -14.54 -5.39 18.67
N PRO A 374 -13.97 -5.85 19.81
CA PRO A 374 -12.88 -6.83 19.81
C PRO A 374 -13.33 -8.18 19.21
N PRO A 375 -12.38 -9.05 18.82
CA PRO A 375 -12.72 -10.39 18.39
C PRO A 375 -13.36 -11.19 19.54
N PRO A 376 -14.23 -12.18 19.25
CA PRO A 376 -14.75 -13.09 20.27
C PRO A 376 -13.63 -13.92 20.91
N VAL A 377 -13.73 -14.14 22.23
CA VAL A 377 -12.77 -14.94 23.01
C VAL A 377 -12.61 -16.37 22.46
N GLU A 378 -13.72 -17.00 22.04
CA GLU A 378 -13.68 -18.37 21.49
C GLU A 378 -12.93 -18.46 20.14
N GLU A 379 -12.94 -17.39 19.34
CA GLU A 379 -12.22 -17.34 18.07
C GLU A 379 -10.70 -17.30 18.31
N LEU A 380 -10.27 -16.46 19.25
CA LEU A 380 -8.88 -16.41 19.73
C LEU A 380 -8.44 -17.76 20.30
N LEU A 381 -9.24 -18.36 21.17
CA LEU A 381 -8.94 -19.65 21.78
C LEU A 381 -8.84 -20.77 20.73
N GLY A 382 -9.72 -20.80 19.73
CA GLY A 382 -9.64 -21.72 18.60
C GLY A 382 -8.33 -21.61 17.81
N ILE A 383 -7.87 -20.39 17.56
CA ILE A 383 -6.57 -20.12 16.92
C ILE A 383 -5.42 -20.64 17.78
N TYR A 384 -5.41 -20.33 19.07
CA TYR A 384 -4.37 -20.79 19.98
C TYR A 384 -4.32 -22.31 20.09
N ARG A 385 -5.48 -22.98 20.18
CA ARG A 385 -5.56 -24.45 20.15
C ARG A 385 -4.92 -25.03 18.90
N LYS A 386 -5.22 -24.46 17.72
CA LYS A 386 -4.67 -24.91 16.43
C LYS A 386 -3.14 -24.77 16.39
N LEU A 387 -2.61 -23.63 16.81
CA LEU A 387 -1.18 -23.32 16.71
C LEU A 387 -0.35 -24.05 17.78
N ALA A 388 -0.84 -24.14 19.01
CA ALA A 388 -0.12 -24.71 20.16
C ALA A 388 0.29 -26.17 19.94
N VAL A 389 -0.41 -26.91 19.06
CA VAL A 389 -0.09 -28.31 18.70
C VAL A 389 1.37 -28.45 18.23
N ASN A 390 1.87 -27.49 17.44
CA ASN A 390 3.17 -27.61 16.77
C ASN A 390 4.09 -26.40 16.97
N ALA A 391 3.61 -25.28 17.53
CA ALA A 391 4.41 -24.06 17.66
C ALA A 391 4.12 -23.30 18.96
N ASP A 392 5.13 -22.62 19.47
CA ASP A 392 4.96 -21.56 20.46
C ASP A 392 4.30 -20.35 19.78
N VAL A 393 3.66 -19.47 20.54
CA VAL A 393 2.90 -18.34 20.00
C VAL A 393 3.39 -17.04 20.64
N VAL A 394 3.60 -16.02 19.82
CA VAL A 394 3.72 -14.63 20.25
C VAL A 394 2.49 -13.90 19.71
N SER A 395 1.63 -13.41 20.61
CA SER A 395 0.34 -12.80 20.27
C SER A 395 0.43 -11.28 20.46
N VAL A 396 0.71 -10.54 19.40
CA VAL A 396 0.98 -9.09 19.39
C VAL A 396 -0.30 -8.35 19.02
N HIS A 397 -0.85 -7.53 19.91
CA HIS A 397 -2.17 -6.92 19.68
C HIS A 397 -2.19 -5.41 19.88
N ILE A 398 -3.22 -4.76 19.32
CA ILE A 398 -3.50 -3.34 19.52
C ILE A 398 -3.44 -2.94 20.99
N SER A 399 -2.96 -1.71 21.22
CA SER A 399 -2.89 -1.07 22.53
C SER A 399 -4.12 -1.37 23.40
N SER A 400 -3.86 -1.90 24.60
CA SER A 400 -4.89 -2.10 25.63
C SER A 400 -5.61 -0.80 26.04
N ARG A 401 -5.03 0.37 25.73
CA ARG A 401 -5.63 1.69 25.95
C ARG A 401 -6.60 2.13 24.85
N LEU A 402 -6.55 1.49 23.68
CA LEU A 402 -7.41 1.84 22.53
C LEU A 402 -8.55 0.83 22.35
N SER A 403 -8.31 -0.44 22.69
CA SER A 403 -9.24 -1.55 22.48
C SER A 403 -9.24 -2.55 23.63
N GLN A 404 -10.35 -3.27 23.77
CA GLN A 404 -10.48 -4.42 24.67
C GLN A 404 -9.93 -5.73 24.07
N THR A 405 -9.34 -5.69 22.86
CA THR A 405 -8.75 -6.87 22.21
C THR A 405 -7.73 -7.57 23.10
N PHE A 406 -6.84 -6.82 23.76
CA PHE A 406 -5.84 -7.43 24.64
C PHE A 406 -6.47 -8.12 25.86
N ALA A 407 -7.54 -7.57 26.41
CA ALA A 407 -8.29 -8.22 27.48
C ALA A 407 -8.97 -9.53 27.00
N ALA A 408 -9.49 -9.55 25.77
CA ALA A 408 -10.04 -10.79 25.18
C ALA A 408 -8.97 -11.86 24.96
N VAL A 409 -7.74 -11.46 24.64
CA VAL A 409 -6.57 -12.36 24.55
C VAL A 409 -6.23 -12.96 25.91
N GLU A 410 -6.14 -12.13 26.95
CA GLU A 410 -5.89 -12.61 28.32
C GLU A 410 -6.98 -13.58 28.78
N GLU A 411 -8.24 -13.27 28.47
CA GLU A 411 -9.38 -14.14 28.78
C GLU A 411 -9.31 -15.47 28.04
N ALA A 412 -9.00 -15.47 26.74
CA ALA A 412 -8.84 -16.70 25.95
C ALA A 412 -7.74 -17.60 26.51
N LEU A 413 -6.59 -17.02 26.88
CA LEU A 413 -5.48 -17.75 27.49
C LEU A 413 -5.85 -18.32 28.86
N LEU A 414 -6.62 -17.57 29.66
CA LEU A 414 -7.10 -18.03 30.97
C LEU A 414 -8.10 -19.20 30.81
N GLN A 415 -9.08 -19.08 29.91
CA GLN A 415 -10.06 -20.13 29.63
C GLN A 415 -9.40 -21.40 29.06
N GLY A 416 -8.38 -21.24 28.21
CA GLY A 416 -7.64 -22.33 27.57
C GLY A 416 -6.47 -22.91 28.38
N ALA A 417 -6.19 -22.40 29.59
CA ALA A 417 -4.94 -22.70 30.31
C ALA A 417 -4.64 -24.20 30.48
N GLY A 418 -5.66 -25.03 30.67
CA GLY A 418 -5.50 -26.49 30.80
C GLY A 418 -5.08 -27.18 29.50
N GLU A 419 -5.81 -26.93 28.42
CA GLU A 419 -5.58 -27.58 27.12
C GLU A 419 -4.37 -27.00 26.37
N LEU A 420 -4.12 -25.69 26.48
CA LEU A 420 -2.98 -25.02 25.86
C LEU A 420 -1.65 -25.37 26.55
N ALA A 421 -1.70 -25.86 27.79
CA ALA A 421 -0.52 -26.34 28.52
C ALA A 421 -0.22 -27.83 28.28
N ALA A 422 -1.06 -28.56 27.53
CA ALA A 422 -0.85 -29.97 27.27
C ALA A 422 0.48 -30.23 26.54
N PRO A 423 1.25 -31.27 26.91
CA PRO A 423 2.49 -31.58 26.23
C PRO A 423 2.21 -32.00 24.78
N ARG A 424 3.04 -31.49 23.87
CA ARG A 424 3.08 -31.90 22.46
C ARG A 424 3.60 -33.34 22.35
N ARG A 425 3.54 -33.89 21.14
CA ARG A 425 4.03 -35.25 20.84
C ARG A 425 5.50 -35.47 21.19
N ASP A 426 6.32 -34.43 21.15
CA ASP A 426 7.74 -34.44 21.51
C ASP A 426 8.00 -34.24 23.02
N GLY A 427 6.95 -34.16 23.84
CA GLY A 427 7.03 -33.92 25.28
C GLY A 427 7.26 -32.46 25.67
N SER A 428 7.47 -31.55 24.71
CA SER A 428 7.57 -30.11 24.98
C SER A 428 6.20 -29.51 25.30
N ARG A 429 6.17 -28.43 26.08
CA ARG A 429 4.93 -27.69 26.35
C ARG A 429 4.87 -26.43 25.50
N PRO A 430 3.71 -26.04 24.99
CA PRO A 430 3.57 -24.79 24.25
C PRO A 430 3.84 -23.59 25.12
N ARG A 431 4.56 -22.62 24.58
CA ARG A 431 4.68 -21.29 25.19
C ARG A 431 3.84 -20.30 24.41
N LEU A 432 2.93 -19.61 25.10
CA LEU A 432 2.14 -18.53 24.54
C LEU A 432 2.52 -17.24 25.25
N VAL A 433 2.92 -16.22 24.49
CA VAL A 433 3.39 -14.92 24.99
C VAL A 433 2.44 -13.85 24.46
N PRO A 434 1.43 -13.41 25.24
CA PRO A 434 0.64 -12.23 24.88
C PRO A 434 1.51 -10.98 24.98
N PHE A 435 1.36 -10.07 24.04
CA PHE A 435 2.12 -8.83 23.96
C PHE A 435 1.22 -7.64 23.60
N ASP A 436 1.09 -6.70 24.52
CA ASP A 436 0.41 -5.42 24.30
C ASP A 436 1.37 -4.50 23.54
N SER A 437 1.07 -4.22 22.27
CA SER A 437 1.94 -3.41 21.42
C SER A 437 2.06 -1.95 21.87
N ARG A 438 1.11 -1.47 22.70
CA ARG A 438 0.91 -0.05 23.01
C ARG A 438 0.90 0.82 21.75
N SER A 439 0.43 0.27 20.63
CA SER A 439 0.37 0.90 19.33
C SER A 439 -0.87 0.45 18.55
N VAL A 440 -1.03 0.95 17.33
CA VAL A 440 -2.08 0.60 16.37
C VAL A 440 -1.55 0.77 14.93
N SER A 441 -2.20 0.16 13.94
CA SER A 441 -1.92 0.32 12.51
C SER A 441 -0.43 0.10 12.20
N ALA A 442 0.20 0.97 11.41
CA ALA A 442 1.62 0.89 11.04
C ALA A 442 2.57 0.51 12.19
N GLY A 443 2.36 1.03 13.41
CA GLY A 443 3.21 0.69 14.54
C GLY A 443 2.95 -0.70 15.13
N LEU A 444 1.70 -1.18 15.11
CA LEU A 444 1.37 -2.57 15.46
C LEU A 444 1.86 -3.54 14.37
N GLY A 445 1.62 -3.21 13.10
CA GLY A 445 2.04 -3.99 11.95
C GLY A 445 3.54 -4.23 11.91
N LEU A 446 4.36 -3.19 12.13
CA LEU A 446 5.82 -3.34 12.21
C LEU A 446 6.23 -4.28 13.36
N GLN A 447 5.62 -4.18 14.54
CA GLN A 447 5.92 -5.06 15.66
C GLN A 447 5.57 -6.53 15.36
N ALA A 448 4.40 -6.79 14.78
CA ALA A 448 4.01 -8.14 14.38
C ALA A 448 4.93 -8.71 13.29
N LEU A 449 5.31 -7.89 12.30
CA LEU A 449 6.24 -8.28 11.23
C LEU A 449 7.65 -8.58 11.78
N PHE A 450 8.17 -7.73 12.67
CA PHE A 450 9.45 -7.94 13.33
C PHE A 450 9.45 -9.20 14.19
N ALA A 451 8.38 -9.45 14.95
CA ALA A 451 8.22 -10.70 15.70
C ALA A 451 8.33 -11.93 14.78
N ALA A 452 7.70 -11.88 13.61
CA ALA A 452 7.69 -13.00 12.67
C ALA A 452 9.06 -13.20 12.00
N ARG A 453 9.78 -12.11 11.70
CA ARG A 453 11.16 -12.17 11.19
C ARG A 453 12.13 -12.72 12.23
N LEU A 454 11.99 -12.33 13.50
CA LEU A 454 12.78 -12.89 14.60
C LEU A 454 12.47 -14.39 14.80
N ALA A 455 11.20 -14.80 14.68
CA ALA A 455 10.81 -16.22 14.69
C ALA A 455 11.44 -16.99 13.51
N ALA A 456 11.44 -16.41 12.30
CA ALA A 456 12.09 -16.98 11.12
C ALA A 456 13.63 -17.05 11.27
N ALA A 457 14.22 -16.15 12.05
CA ALA A 457 15.62 -16.20 12.43
C ALA A 457 15.95 -17.24 13.52
N GLY A 458 14.96 -17.94 14.04
CA GLY A 458 15.12 -19.04 15.00
C GLY A 458 15.05 -18.64 16.47
N LEU A 459 14.68 -17.39 16.78
CA LEU A 459 14.55 -16.93 18.16
C LEU A 459 13.34 -17.60 18.84
N GLY A 460 13.44 -17.81 20.15
CA GLY A 460 12.35 -18.38 20.96
C GLY A 460 11.31 -17.33 21.34
N ALA A 461 10.08 -17.77 21.64
CA ALA A 461 8.95 -16.86 21.94
C ALA A 461 9.21 -15.90 23.12
N ALA A 462 9.96 -16.34 24.13
CA ALA A 462 10.36 -15.51 25.28
C ALA A 462 11.26 -14.34 24.86
N GLU A 463 12.32 -14.67 24.12
CA GLU A 463 13.29 -13.71 23.63
C GLU A 463 12.65 -12.71 22.66
N ILE A 464 11.73 -13.17 21.81
CA ILE A 464 10.96 -12.30 20.92
C ILE A 464 10.15 -11.28 21.72
N GLY A 465 9.46 -11.70 22.80
CA GLY A 465 8.72 -10.78 23.66
C GLY A 465 9.61 -9.70 24.31
N GLU A 466 10.81 -10.08 24.77
CA GLU A 466 11.79 -9.13 25.32
C GLU A 466 12.29 -8.14 24.27
N ARG A 467 12.56 -8.63 23.04
CA ARG A 467 12.96 -7.76 21.91
C ARG A 467 11.84 -6.80 21.56
N LEU A 468 10.59 -7.24 21.46
CA LEU A 468 9.44 -6.38 21.17
C LEU A 468 9.28 -5.27 22.20
N ALA A 469 9.47 -5.56 23.49
CA ALA A 469 9.43 -4.52 24.53
C ALA A 469 10.51 -3.44 24.30
N ALA A 470 11.73 -3.84 23.96
CA ALA A 470 12.82 -2.91 23.65
C ALA A 470 12.65 -2.17 22.30
N LEU A 471 11.95 -2.78 21.34
CA LEU A 471 11.59 -2.18 20.05
C LEU A 471 10.55 -1.07 20.24
N GLY A 472 9.53 -1.31 21.08
CA GLY A 472 8.43 -0.36 21.33
C GLY A 472 8.91 1.01 21.84
N GLU A 473 9.97 1.04 22.65
CA GLU A 473 10.56 2.30 23.17
C GLU A 473 11.24 3.17 22.09
N ARG A 474 11.60 2.57 20.94
CA ARG A 474 12.26 3.25 19.81
C ARG A 474 11.36 3.36 18.58
N LEU A 475 10.12 2.92 18.70
CA LEU A 475 9.12 3.03 17.65
C LEU A 475 8.37 4.35 17.83
N HIS A 476 8.35 5.16 16.79
CA HIS A 476 7.68 6.45 16.80
C HIS A 476 6.56 6.47 15.78
N VAL A 477 5.35 6.79 16.23
CA VAL A 477 4.16 6.89 15.37
C VAL A 477 3.67 8.32 15.36
N LEU A 478 3.62 8.93 14.18
CA LEU A 478 3.05 10.26 13.95
C LEU A 478 2.09 10.23 12.77
N PHE A 479 1.02 11.01 12.84
CA PHE A 479 0.02 11.09 11.79
C PHE A 479 -0.73 12.43 11.80
N VAL A 480 -1.35 12.74 10.67
CA VAL A 480 -2.27 13.88 10.51
C VAL A 480 -3.64 13.38 10.10
N VAL A 481 -4.67 14.09 10.53
CA VAL A 481 -6.07 13.84 10.15
C VAL A 481 -6.67 15.11 9.56
N ASP A 482 -7.71 14.95 8.75
CA ASP A 482 -8.46 16.08 8.19
C ASP A 482 -9.44 16.68 9.19
N THR A 483 -9.96 15.84 10.09
CA THR A 483 -10.84 16.26 11.18
C THR A 483 -10.64 15.38 12.41
N LEU A 484 -10.81 15.97 13.59
CA LEU A 484 -10.81 15.25 14.86
C LEU A 484 -12.17 14.58 15.16
N ASP A 485 -13.22 14.84 14.37
CA ASP A 485 -14.59 14.36 14.62
C ASP A 485 -14.66 12.83 14.79
N TYR A 486 -13.99 12.08 13.92
CA TYR A 486 -13.96 10.62 13.99
C TYR A 486 -13.33 10.11 15.29
N LEU A 487 -12.21 10.70 15.72
CA LEU A 487 -11.55 10.34 16.98
C LEU A 487 -12.40 10.70 18.19
N VAL A 488 -13.15 11.81 18.13
CA VAL A 488 -14.07 12.25 19.19
C VAL A 488 -15.26 11.30 19.28
N ARG A 489 -15.96 11.05 18.17
CA ARG A 489 -17.16 10.19 18.12
C ARG A 489 -16.84 8.74 18.45
N GLY A 490 -15.70 8.26 17.96
CA GLY A 490 -15.16 6.95 18.29
C GLY A 490 -14.65 6.84 19.73
N GLY A 491 -14.42 7.96 20.43
CA GLY A 491 -13.94 7.98 21.82
C GLY A 491 -12.46 7.65 21.99
N ARG A 492 -11.68 7.54 20.90
CA ARG A 492 -10.26 7.18 20.89
C ARG A 492 -9.32 8.38 20.71
N ILE A 493 -9.84 9.60 20.85
CA ILE A 493 -9.04 10.83 20.81
C ILE A 493 -8.01 10.94 21.95
N GLY A 494 -8.17 10.18 23.04
CA GLY A 494 -7.22 10.10 24.13
C GLY A 494 -6.84 11.47 24.70
N ARG A 495 -5.53 11.70 24.85
CA ARG A 495 -4.94 12.94 25.38
C ARG A 495 -5.04 14.10 24.38
N ALA A 496 -5.31 13.83 23.10
CA ALA A 496 -5.52 14.87 22.09
C ALA A 496 -6.86 15.62 22.24
N ARG A 497 -7.72 15.24 23.20
CA ARG A 497 -9.01 15.91 23.46
C ARG A 497 -8.87 17.41 23.71
N ALA A 498 -7.72 17.86 24.21
CA ALA A 498 -7.43 19.29 24.41
C ALA A 498 -7.41 20.12 23.10
N LEU A 499 -7.33 19.46 21.93
CA LEU A 499 -7.39 20.12 20.62
C LEU A 499 -8.82 20.26 20.07
N VAL A 500 -9.82 19.65 20.72
CA VAL A 500 -11.22 19.74 20.28
C VAL A 500 -11.70 21.19 20.45
N GLY A 501 -12.10 21.82 19.33
CA GLY A 501 -12.46 23.24 19.28
C GLY A 501 -11.35 24.19 18.82
N SER A 502 -10.23 23.67 18.29
CA SER A 502 -9.15 24.49 17.73
C SER A 502 -9.60 25.35 16.53
N LEU A 503 -9.00 26.54 16.41
CA LEU A 503 -9.25 27.54 15.36
C LEU A 503 -9.23 26.95 13.93
N LEU A 504 -10.16 27.40 13.09
CA LEU A 504 -10.21 27.10 11.65
C LEU A 504 -8.82 27.28 11.01
N GLY A 505 -8.40 26.32 10.19
CA GLY A 505 -7.14 26.38 9.42
C GLY A 505 -5.88 25.84 10.13
N ILE A 506 -6.01 25.28 11.33
CA ILE A 506 -4.93 24.56 12.03
C ILE A 506 -5.07 23.05 11.77
N ARG A 507 -3.99 22.41 11.32
CA ARG A 507 -3.90 20.95 11.16
C ARG A 507 -3.14 20.35 12.35
N PRO A 508 -3.76 19.49 13.16
CA PRO A 508 -3.09 18.84 14.27
C PRO A 508 -2.15 17.74 13.76
N ILE A 509 -1.00 17.62 14.41
CA ILE A 509 -0.09 16.47 14.27
C ILE A 509 -0.24 15.64 15.54
N LEU A 510 -0.68 14.41 15.34
CA LEU A 510 -0.96 13.46 16.39
C LEU A 510 0.11 12.38 16.42
N GLY A 511 0.18 11.66 17.52
CA GLY A 511 1.01 10.47 17.66
C GLY A 511 0.40 9.49 18.65
N VAL A 512 1.01 8.31 18.75
CA VAL A 512 0.68 7.34 19.78
C VAL A 512 1.74 7.42 20.87
N VAL A 513 1.32 7.83 22.06
CA VAL A 513 2.20 7.99 23.22
C VAL A 513 1.59 7.21 24.38
N ASP A 514 2.40 6.35 24.99
CA ASP A 514 1.96 5.44 26.05
C ASP A 514 0.81 4.49 25.68
N GLY A 515 0.58 4.26 24.39
CA GLY A 515 -0.57 3.49 23.90
C GLY A 515 -1.84 4.29 23.65
N GLU A 516 -1.83 5.62 23.85
CA GLU A 516 -2.98 6.49 23.62
C GLU A 516 -2.70 7.52 22.52
N VAL A 517 -3.74 7.97 21.82
CA VAL A 517 -3.63 9.09 20.89
C VAL A 517 -3.33 10.37 21.67
N ALA A 518 -2.29 11.09 21.25
CA ALA A 518 -1.85 12.34 21.86
C ALA A 518 -1.59 13.41 20.81
N ALA A 519 -1.82 14.67 21.21
CA ALA A 519 -1.41 15.84 20.44
C ALA A 519 0.11 16.00 20.57
N VAL A 520 0.82 16.00 19.45
CA VAL A 520 2.28 16.18 19.42
C VAL A 520 2.63 17.61 19.03
N ASP A 521 2.00 18.12 17.97
CA ASP A 521 2.22 19.49 17.50
C ASP A 521 1.02 19.98 16.66
N ARG A 522 1.09 21.20 16.14
CA ARG A 522 0.09 21.78 15.24
C ARG A 522 0.72 22.75 14.26
N VAL A 523 0.24 22.74 13.03
CA VAL A 523 0.69 23.67 11.99
C VAL A 523 -0.49 24.44 11.39
N ARG A 524 -0.22 25.65 10.90
CA ARG A 524 -1.14 26.36 10.02
C ARG A 524 -0.85 25.99 8.57
N GLY A 525 -1.91 25.89 7.78
CA GLY A 525 -1.83 25.52 6.36
C GLY A 525 -1.91 24.00 6.16
N ARG A 526 -2.77 23.57 5.22
CA ARG A 526 -3.07 22.15 5.01
C ARG A 526 -1.84 21.35 4.57
N ARG A 527 -0.97 21.92 3.74
CA ARG A 527 0.20 21.20 3.18
C ARG A 527 1.40 21.10 4.14
N ARG A 528 1.41 21.79 5.28
CA ARG A 528 2.56 21.82 6.20
C ARG A 528 2.62 20.66 7.20
N GLY A 529 1.55 19.84 7.28
CA GLY A 529 1.45 18.75 8.25
C GLY A 529 2.55 17.71 8.11
N GLN A 530 2.75 17.17 6.90
CA GLN A 530 3.76 16.13 6.66
C GLN A 530 5.21 16.65 6.77
N PRO A 531 5.58 17.82 6.20
CA PRO A 531 6.93 18.38 6.43
C PRO A 531 7.26 18.54 7.92
N ARG A 532 6.32 19.07 8.72
CA ARG A 532 6.54 19.19 10.16
C ARG A 532 6.61 17.83 10.87
N MET A 533 5.86 16.84 10.41
CA MET A 533 5.98 15.46 10.91
C MET A 533 7.39 14.88 10.69
N LEU A 534 8.02 15.18 9.54
CA LEU A 534 9.41 14.79 9.28
C LEU A 534 10.41 15.46 10.22
N GLU A 535 10.22 16.76 10.51
CA GLU A 535 11.04 17.47 11.50
C GLU A 535 10.93 16.81 12.88
N LEU A 536 9.71 16.48 13.31
CA LEU A 536 9.46 15.79 14.58
C LEU A 536 10.06 14.38 14.61
N PHE A 537 10.09 13.66 13.48
CA PHE A 537 10.83 12.40 13.39
C PHE A 537 12.33 12.62 13.51
N ALA A 538 12.88 13.65 12.84
CA ALA A 538 14.31 13.97 12.88
C ALA A 538 14.79 14.48 14.25
N GLU A 539 13.89 14.94 15.13
CA GLU A 539 14.19 15.23 16.54
C GLU A 539 14.45 13.96 17.36
N ARG A 540 13.97 12.79 16.90
CA ARG A 540 14.01 11.51 17.62
C ARG A 540 14.93 10.48 16.95
N LEU A 541 15.13 10.62 15.64
CA LEU A 541 15.88 9.69 14.80
C LEU A 541 17.09 10.37 14.17
N ASP A 542 18.18 9.63 14.05
CA ASP A 542 19.37 10.05 13.32
C ASP A 542 19.18 9.75 11.84
N ARG A 543 19.14 10.81 11.03
CA ARG A 543 18.91 10.76 9.58
C ARG A 543 19.97 9.98 8.81
N GLN A 544 21.18 9.87 9.36
CA GLN A 544 22.31 9.18 8.71
C GLN A 544 22.36 7.69 9.05
N ARG A 545 21.50 7.22 9.95
CA ARG A 545 21.44 5.80 10.34
C ARG A 545 20.28 5.09 9.64
N PRO A 546 20.40 3.77 9.42
CA PRO A 546 19.32 2.96 8.86
C PRO A 546 17.99 3.14 9.60
N VAL A 547 16.91 3.33 8.85
CA VAL A 547 15.54 3.41 9.36
C VAL A 547 14.66 2.37 8.67
N LEU A 548 13.83 1.68 9.46
CA LEU A 548 12.74 0.83 8.98
C LEU A 548 11.43 1.54 9.28
N GLY A 549 10.47 1.50 8.35
CA GLY A 549 9.21 2.20 8.57
C GLY A 549 8.03 1.61 7.84
N ALA A 550 6.86 2.09 8.23
CA ALA A 550 5.60 1.83 7.57
C ALA A 550 4.80 3.13 7.49
N ILE A 551 4.19 3.42 6.34
CA ILE A 551 3.23 4.48 6.13
C ILE A 551 1.84 3.86 6.19
N ALA A 552 0.93 4.49 6.92
CA ALA A 552 -0.48 4.14 6.92
C ALA A 552 -1.33 5.30 6.38
N HIS A 553 -2.36 5.00 5.60
CA HIS A 553 -3.31 5.99 5.13
C HIS A 553 -4.76 5.51 5.15
N ALA A 554 -5.70 6.39 5.48
CA ALA A 554 -7.13 6.12 5.39
C ALA A 554 -7.69 6.71 4.11
N ASN A 555 -7.86 5.90 3.06
CA ASN A 555 -8.42 6.34 1.79
C ASN A 555 -7.65 7.52 1.12
N ALA A 556 -6.35 7.69 1.41
CA ALA A 556 -5.55 8.85 1.04
C ALA A 556 -4.21 8.49 0.33
N PRO A 557 -4.24 7.76 -0.80
CA PRO A 557 -3.05 7.24 -1.47
C PRO A 557 -2.07 8.35 -1.92
N VAL A 558 -2.58 9.48 -2.42
CA VAL A 558 -1.72 10.63 -2.84
C VAL A 558 -0.95 11.21 -1.66
N GLY A 559 -1.62 11.37 -0.52
CA GLY A 559 -0.99 11.87 0.70
C GLY A 559 0.05 10.89 1.25
N ALA A 560 -0.24 9.59 1.18
CA ALA A 560 0.69 8.55 1.60
C ALA A 560 1.94 8.52 0.71
N GLU A 561 1.76 8.68 -0.59
CA GLU A 561 2.85 8.69 -1.55
C GLU A 561 3.73 9.93 -1.41
N ARG A 562 3.14 11.10 -1.16
CA ARG A 562 3.89 12.29 -0.76
C ARG A 562 4.77 12.00 0.46
N LEU A 563 4.20 11.37 1.48
CA LEU A 563 4.94 11.05 2.69
C LEU A 563 6.08 10.08 2.40
N ARG A 564 5.87 9.10 1.51
CA ARG A 564 6.90 8.15 1.04
C ARG A 564 8.08 8.88 0.42
N THR A 565 7.82 9.78 -0.54
CA THR A 565 8.87 10.58 -1.19
C THR A 565 9.62 11.44 -0.17
N LEU A 566 8.89 12.10 0.72
CA LEU A 566 9.46 12.94 1.76
C LEU A 566 10.38 12.14 2.70
N LEU A 567 9.92 10.99 3.20
CA LEU A 567 10.71 10.11 4.08
C LEU A 567 11.96 9.57 3.39
N ALA A 568 11.85 9.09 2.15
CA ALA A 568 12.97 8.56 1.37
C ALA A 568 14.05 9.62 1.07
N ARG A 569 13.67 10.89 0.92
CA ARG A 569 14.63 12.01 0.77
C ARG A 569 15.29 12.41 2.09
N THR A 570 14.71 12.02 3.22
CA THR A 570 15.00 12.60 4.54
C THR A 570 15.82 11.67 5.42
N PHE A 571 15.57 10.37 5.34
CA PHE A 571 16.17 9.32 6.16
C PHE A 571 16.81 8.23 5.28
N ASP A 572 17.82 7.52 5.79
CA ASP A 572 18.33 6.27 5.18
C ASP A 572 17.32 5.12 5.35
N MET A 573 16.23 5.18 4.57
CA MET A 573 15.16 4.19 4.61
C MET A 573 15.64 2.86 4.01
N ARG A 574 15.81 1.83 4.85
CA ARG A 574 16.14 0.47 4.41
C ARG A 574 14.92 -0.35 4.03
N GLU A 575 13.78 -0.02 4.63
CA GLU A 575 12.48 -0.60 4.28
C GLU A 575 11.40 0.43 4.60
N LEU A 576 10.43 0.56 3.70
CA LEU A 576 9.27 1.43 3.89
C LEU A 576 8.02 0.75 3.33
N ILE A 577 7.20 0.23 4.22
CA ILE A 577 5.97 -0.51 3.87
C ILE A 577 4.83 0.49 3.71
N LEU A 578 4.00 0.35 2.67
CA LEU A 578 2.75 1.10 2.56
C LEU A 578 1.58 0.24 3.04
N MET A 579 0.73 0.80 3.88
CA MET A 579 -0.44 0.16 4.48
C MET A 579 -1.68 1.01 4.26
N GLU A 580 -2.79 0.37 3.88
CA GLU A 580 -4.10 1.02 3.87
C GLU A 580 -4.83 0.71 5.19
N ILE A 581 -5.38 1.74 5.81
CA ILE A 581 -6.08 1.63 7.09
C ILE A 581 -7.42 0.93 6.89
N GLY A 582 -7.59 -0.18 7.61
CA GLY A 582 -8.79 -1.00 7.59
C GLY A 582 -10.00 -0.37 8.30
N PRO A 583 -11.21 -0.91 8.06
CA PRO A 583 -12.48 -0.46 8.62
C PRO A 583 -12.49 -0.11 10.12
N VAL A 584 -11.84 -0.93 10.96
CA VAL A 584 -11.87 -0.74 12.41
C VAL A 584 -11.09 0.50 12.82
N VAL A 585 -9.85 0.65 12.34
CA VAL A 585 -9.04 1.85 12.62
C VAL A 585 -9.64 3.07 11.89
N GLY A 586 -10.11 2.88 10.66
CA GLY A 586 -10.74 3.92 9.83
C GLY A 586 -12.00 4.53 10.46
N THR A 587 -12.75 3.76 11.26
CA THR A 587 -13.89 4.26 12.05
C THR A 587 -13.48 5.40 13.00
N HIS A 588 -12.28 5.31 13.58
CA HIS A 588 -11.77 6.29 14.54
C HIS A 588 -10.87 7.35 13.88
N ALA A 589 -10.05 6.97 12.91
CA ALA A 589 -9.13 7.88 12.23
C ALA A 589 -9.84 8.77 11.20
N GLY A 590 -10.87 8.26 10.54
CA GLY A 590 -11.55 8.91 9.43
C GLY A 590 -10.77 8.88 8.11
N PRO A 591 -11.44 9.12 6.97
CA PRO A 591 -10.77 9.26 5.67
C PRO A 591 -9.87 10.50 5.65
N GLY A 592 -8.82 10.47 4.84
CA GLY A 592 -7.83 11.55 4.72
C GLY A 592 -6.66 11.44 5.69
N MET A 593 -6.72 10.54 6.68
CA MET A 593 -5.62 10.31 7.61
C MET A 593 -4.38 9.79 6.86
N VAL A 594 -3.21 10.36 7.17
CA VAL A 594 -1.91 9.88 6.68
C VAL A 594 -0.89 9.97 7.81
N GLY A 595 -0.10 8.92 7.99
CA GLY A 595 0.95 8.88 9.00
C GLY A 595 2.03 7.85 8.72
N ALA A 596 3.03 7.81 9.59
CA ALA A 596 4.06 6.79 9.55
C ALA A 596 4.41 6.29 10.95
N ALA A 597 4.88 5.06 11.00
CA ALA A 597 5.63 4.49 12.10
C ALA A 597 7.07 4.32 11.64
N LEU A 598 8.02 4.92 12.36
CA LEU A 598 9.45 4.80 12.07
C LEU A 598 10.17 4.15 13.25
N PHE A 599 11.11 3.28 12.92
CA PHE A 599 11.94 2.54 13.86
C PHE A 599 13.40 2.58 13.42
N GLN A 600 14.30 2.87 14.35
CA GLN A 600 15.74 2.89 14.09
C GLN A 600 16.42 1.74 14.86
N PRO A 601 16.99 0.74 14.15
CA PRO A 601 17.73 -0.35 14.77
C PRO A 601 18.91 0.15 15.62
N ALA A 602 19.19 -0.58 16.70
CA ALA A 602 20.22 -0.23 17.67
C ALA A 602 21.62 -0.40 17.05
N ASP A 603 21.79 -1.45 16.25
CA ASP A 603 23.02 -1.84 15.57
C ASP A 603 22.72 -2.64 14.29
N ASP A 604 23.77 -2.99 13.55
CA ASP A 604 23.69 -3.74 12.28
C ASP A 604 23.20 -5.18 12.48
N ALA A 605 23.39 -5.77 13.67
CA ALA A 605 22.94 -7.12 13.96
C ALA A 605 21.41 -7.15 14.11
N GLU A 606 20.83 -6.19 14.83
CA GLU A 606 19.38 -6.01 14.90
C GLU A 606 18.79 -5.70 13.52
N LEU A 607 19.42 -4.80 12.75
CA LEU A 607 18.98 -4.50 11.38
C LEU A 607 18.95 -5.77 10.51
N SER A 608 20.00 -6.59 10.55
CA SER A 608 20.10 -7.81 9.75
C SER A 608 19.05 -8.86 10.12
N LEU A 609 18.60 -8.90 11.39
CA LEU A 609 17.52 -9.78 11.84
C LEU A 609 16.14 -9.29 11.39
N LEU A 610 15.98 -7.98 11.26
CA LEU A 610 14.71 -7.34 10.97
C LEU A 610 14.46 -7.08 9.50
N LEU A 611 15.46 -7.16 8.61
CA LEU A 611 15.27 -7.05 7.17
C LEU A 611 14.64 -8.32 6.56
N PRO A 612 13.93 -8.22 5.42
CA PRO A 612 13.49 -9.39 4.68
C PRO A 612 14.69 -10.29 4.33
N ARG A 613 14.52 -11.61 4.49
CA ARG A 613 15.46 -12.62 4.02
C ARG A 613 15.08 -13.13 2.64
#